data_AF-A0A924YN12-F1
#
_entry.id   AF-A0A924YN12-F1
#
_cell.length_a   1.000
_cell.length_b   1.000
_cell.length_c   1.000
_cell.angle_alpha   90.00
_cell.angle_beta   90.00
_cell.angle_gamma   90.00
#
_symmetry.space_group_name_H-M   'P 1'
#
loop_
_entity.id
_entity.type
_entity.pdbx_description
1 polymer ?
#
loop_
_entity_poly.entity_id
_entity_poly.type
_entity_poly.pdbx_seq_one_letter_code
_entity_poly.pdbx_strand_id
1 'polypeptide(L)'
;MMRQQRLGLVPLFLISLCVPLSLNGADDDATKEESARRLAEMKKTIESVELTIGKEGTDKLIRVDEPIQRWSNPIVHIVDATVFLWTRDGRPAAVSQVAEVTREGVWQEFQSLTTEPLQGKRDGQSYWAPTVAGIKWLRAPT
;
A
#
# COMPACT_ATOMS: atom_id res chain seq x y z
N MET A 1 -53.58 -72.47 0.28
CA MET A 1 -52.47 -72.05 -0.62
C MET A 1 -51.90 -70.75 -0.08
N MET A 2 -50.72 -70.82 0.54
CA MET A 2 -50.03 -69.72 1.24
C MET A 2 -49.53 -68.63 0.28
N ARG A 3 -49.61 -67.37 0.70
CA ARG A 3 -48.56 -66.38 0.41
C ARG A 3 -48.53 -65.29 1.48
N GLN A 4 -47.58 -65.41 2.40
CA GLN A 4 -47.10 -64.29 3.21
C GLN A 4 -46.33 -63.31 2.32
N GLN A 5 -46.39 -62.01 2.61
CA GLN A 5 -45.20 -61.13 2.56
C GLN A 5 -45.43 -59.78 3.28
N ARG A 6 -44.93 -59.76 4.52
CA ARG A 6 -44.15 -58.74 5.26
C ARG A 6 -44.58 -57.27 5.21
N LEU A 7 -45.05 -56.86 6.40
CA LEU A 7 -45.09 -55.50 6.95
C LEU A 7 -43.67 -54.90 6.99
N GLY A 8 -43.44 -53.78 6.29
CA GLY A 8 -42.21 -52.99 6.34
C GLY A 8 -42.49 -51.61 6.94
N LEU A 9 -42.14 -51.43 8.21
CA LEU A 9 -42.11 -50.15 8.90
C LEU A 9 -40.83 -49.43 8.47
N VAL A 10 -40.94 -48.32 7.72
CA VAL A 10 -39.79 -47.47 7.38
C VAL A 10 -39.64 -46.41 8.47
N PRO A 11 -38.54 -46.38 9.24
CA PRO A 11 -38.31 -45.31 10.19
C PRO A 11 -37.85 -44.06 9.41
N LEU A 12 -38.59 -42.98 9.57
CA LEU A 12 -38.25 -41.65 9.06
C LEU A 12 -37.05 -41.13 9.86
N PHE A 13 -35.84 -41.35 9.37
CA PHE A 13 -34.64 -40.72 9.91
C PHE A 13 -34.71 -39.21 9.62
N LEU A 14 -34.91 -38.41 10.68
CA LEU A 14 -34.63 -36.98 10.64
C LEU A 14 -33.12 -36.78 10.42
N ILE A 15 -32.72 -36.50 9.19
CA ILE A 15 -31.40 -35.97 8.88
C ILE A 15 -31.41 -34.52 9.34
N SER A 16 -30.91 -34.28 10.55
CA SER A 16 -30.50 -32.94 10.99
C SER A 16 -29.40 -32.47 10.05
N LEU A 17 -29.76 -31.59 9.11
CA LEU A 17 -28.83 -30.93 8.21
C LEU A 17 -27.97 -29.98 9.06
N CYS A 18 -26.88 -30.49 9.64
CA CYS A 18 -25.76 -29.66 10.04
C CYS A 18 -25.24 -29.02 8.75
N VAL A 19 -25.68 -27.80 8.47
CA VAL A 19 -24.99 -26.93 7.50
C VAL A 19 -23.57 -26.77 8.06
N PRO A 20 -22.53 -27.25 7.39
CA PRO A 20 -21.18 -26.94 7.82
C PRO A 20 -21.03 -25.42 7.72
N LEU A 21 -20.78 -24.80 8.87
CA LEU A 21 -20.33 -23.43 8.96
C LEU A 21 -19.05 -23.34 8.12
N SER A 22 -19.14 -22.74 6.93
CA SER A 22 -17.97 -22.54 6.07
C SER A 22 -16.91 -21.78 6.87
N LEU A 23 -15.74 -22.41 7.06
CA LEU A 23 -14.57 -21.80 7.66
C LEU A 23 -14.11 -20.62 6.79
N ASN A 24 -14.06 -19.43 7.37
CA ASN A 24 -13.65 -18.13 6.82
C ASN A 24 -12.21 -18.01 6.27
N GLY A 25 -11.52 -19.08 5.92
CA GLY A 25 -10.09 -19.05 5.55
C GLY A 25 -9.78 -18.52 4.14
N ALA A 26 -10.64 -18.80 3.16
CA ALA A 26 -10.37 -18.45 1.76
C ALA A 26 -10.45 -16.93 1.49
N ASP A 27 -11.40 -16.23 2.13
CA ASP A 27 -11.52 -14.78 2.02
C ASP A 27 -10.35 -14.06 2.70
N ASP A 28 -9.88 -14.55 3.85
CA ASP A 28 -8.75 -13.96 4.58
C ASP A 28 -7.43 -14.06 3.80
N ASP A 29 -7.19 -15.18 3.12
CA ASP A 29 -5.96 -15.39 2.35
C ASP A 29 -5.99 -14.60 1.02
N ALA A 30 -7.13 -14.55 0.32
CA ALA A 30 -7.30 -13.71 -0.86
C ALA A 30 -7.06 -12.22 -0.52
N THR A 31 -7.55 -11.75 0.64
CA THR A 31 -7.37 -10.36 1.07
C THR A 31 -5.91 -10.03 1.40
N LYS A 32 -5.15 -11.00 1.96
CA LYS A 32 -3.72 -10.85 2.23
C LYS A 32 -2.89 -10.83 0.96
N GLU A 33 -3.19 -11.71 0.01
CA GLU A 33 -2.50 -11.77 -1.28
C GLU A 33 -2.69 -10.47 -2.06
N GLU A 34 -3.93 -9.95 -2.13
CA GLU A 34 -4.20 -8.65 -2.75
C GLU A 34 -3.47 -7.51 -2.05
N SER A 35 -3.46 -7.50 -0.72
CA SER A 35 -2.71 -6.53 0.07
C SER A 35 -1.20 -6.59 -0.21
N ALA A 36 -0.62 -7.78 -0.33
CA ALA A 36 0.79 -7.94 -0.65
C ALA A 36 1.10 -7.49 -2.08
N ARG A 37 0.23 -7.80 -3.04
CA ARG A 37 0.32 -7.34 -4.44
C ARG A 37 0.34 -5.82 -4.52
N ARG A 38 -0.60 -5.15 -3.85
CA ARG A 38 -0.68 -3.68 -3.82
C ARG A 38 0.60 -3.05 -3.25
N LEU A 39 1.13 -3.60 -2.16
CA LEU A 39 2.40 -3.14 -1.60
C LEU A 39 3.57 -3.30 -2.58
N ALA A 40 3.66 -4.46 -3.25
CA ALA A 40 4.70 -4.71 -4.24
C ALA A 40 4.61 -3.72 -5.42
N GLU A 41 3.41 -3.41 -5.88
CA GLU A 41 3.18 -2.41 -6.93
C GLU A 41 3.59 -1.01 -6.48
N MET A 42 3.22 -0.58 -5.26
CA MET A 42 3.63 0.72 -4.72
C MET A 42 5.15 0.83 -4.56
N LYS A 43 5.82 -0.25 -4.12
CA LYS A 43 7.29 -0.31 -4.06
C LYS A 43 7.90 -0.18 -5.46
N LYS A 44 7.36 -0.89 -6.44
CA LYS A 44 7.81 -0.80 -7.83
C LYS A 44 7.63 0.61 -8.41
N THR A 45 6.54 1.31 -8.07
CA THR A 45 6.32 2.72 -8.49
C THR A 45 7.43 3.66 -8.00
N ILE A 46 8.01 3.38 -6.83
CA ILE A 46 9.05 4.21 -6.24
C ILE A 46 10.48 3.74 -6.55
N GLU A 47 10.65 2.51 -7.03
CA GLU A 47 11.94 1.94 -7.42
C GLU A 47 12.66 2.75 -8.49
N SER A 48 11.93 3.27 -9.48
CA SER A 48 12.51 4.08 -10.56
C SER A 48 12.76 5.54 -10.21
N VAL A 49 12.44 5.96 -8.98
CA VAL A 49 12.57 7.36 -8.55
C VAL A 49 13.94 7.59 -7.92
N GLU A 50 14.71 8.47 -8.55
CA GLU A 50 15.99 8.94 -8.06
C GLU A 50 15.89 10.40 -7.66
N LEU A 51 16.33 10.74 -6.44
CA LEU A 51 16.36 12.11 -5.97
C LEU A 51 17.79 12.57 -5.69
N THR A 52 18.10 13.79 -6.09
CA THR A 52 19.33 14.50 -5.75
C THR A 52 19.03 15.86 -5.14
N ILE A 53 19.98 16.39 -4.35
CA ILE A 53 19.85 17.67 -3.65
C ILE A 53 20.90 18.68 -4.11
N GLY A 54 20.54 19.96 -3.99
CA GLY A 54 21.40 21.08 -4.34
C GLY A 54 21.15 21.62 -5.74
N LYS A 55 21.71 22.79 -6.04
CA LYS A 55 21.48 23.49 -7.32
C LYS A 55 21.97 22.70 -8.53
N GLU A 56 23.11 22.01 -8.37
CA GLU A 56 23.67 21.17 -9.43
C GLU A 56 23.08 19.75 -9.44
N GLY A 57 22.37 19.35 -8.38
CA GLY A 57 21.70 18.04 -8.30
C GLY A 57 22.67 16.87 -8.32
N THR A 58 23.87 17.02 -7.76
CA THR A 58 24.93 16.01 -7.78
C THR A 58 24.90 15.09 -6.57
N ASP A 59 24.31 15.55 -5.46
CA ASP A 59 24.35 14.84 -4.18
C ASP A 59 23.13 13.91 -4.08
N LYS A 60 23.35 12.59 -4.17
CA LYS A 60 22.28 11.58 -4.27
C LYS A 60 21.67 11.29 -2.91
N LEU A 61 20.33 11.32 -2.84
CA LEU A 61 19.60 10.92 -1.63
C LEU A 61 19.43 9.40 -1.59
N ILE A 62 19.47 8.85 -0.39
CA ILE A 62 19.27 7.42 -0.12
C ILE A 62 17.81 7.19 0.24
N ARG A 63 17.10 6.36 -0.53
CA ARG A 63 15.75 5.91 -0.19
C ARG A 63 15.82 4.85 0.92
N VAL A 64 14.92 4.93 1.88
CA VAL A 64 14.69 3.84 2.84
C VAL A 64 13.91 2.73 2.13
N ASP A 65 14.37 1.48 2.26
CA ASP A 65 13.84 0.33 1.49
C ASP A 65 12.36 0.05 1.77
N GLU A 66 11.97 0.09 3.04
CA GLU A 66 10.59 -0.12 3.47
C GLU A 66 9.84 1.21 3.63
N PRO A 67 8.53 1.26 3.32
CA PRO A 67 7.74 2.44 3.59
C PRO A 67 7.71 2.72 5.08
N ILE A 68 7.87 3.98 5.45
CA ILE A 68 7.85 4.43 6.86
C ILE A 68 6.43 4.46 7.43
N GLN A 69 5.42 4.39 6.57
CA GLN A 69 4.02 4.30 6.95
C GLN A 69 3.23 3.59 5.86
N ARG A 70 2.23 2.80 6.27
CA ARG A 70 1.21 2.23 5.39
C ARG A 70 -0.17 2.42 6.03
N TRP A 71 -1.17 2.77 5.24
CA TRP A 71 -2.51 3.08 5.74
C TRP A 71 -3.57 2.91 4.65
N SER A 72 -4.83 2.91 5.04
CA SER A 72 -5.98 2.96 4.13
C SER A 72 -7.03 3.91 4.71
N ASN A 73 -7.89 4.46 3.86
CA ASN A 73 -9.01 5.27 4.30
C ASN A 73 -10.20 5.11 3.34
N PRO A 74 -11.11 4.18 3.62
CA PRO A 74 -12.23 3.89 2.72
C PRO A 74 -13.23 5.04 2.62
N ILE A 75 -13.28 5.96 3.60
CA ILE A 75 -14.17 7.14 3.59
C ILE A 75 -13.84 8.05 2.40
N VAL A 76 -12.55 8.22 2.10
CA VAL A 76 -12.05 9.00 0.97
C VAL A 76 -11.54 8.11 -0.16
N HIS A 77 -12.02 6.87 -0.22
CA HIS A 77 -11.75 5.93 -1.31
C HIS A 77 -10.30 5.47 -1.49
N ILE A 78 -9.45 5.66 -0.48
CA ILE A 78 -8.06 5.17 -0.49
C ILE A 78 -8.05 3.72 -0.04
N VAL A 79 -7.77 2.82 -0.98
CA VAL A 79 -7.72 1.36 -0.77
C VAL A 79 -6.46 0.99 0.02
N ASP A 80 -5.33 1.60 -0.35
CA ASP A 80 -4.03 1.37 0.25
C ASP A 80 -3.13 2.56 -0.07
N ALA A 81 -2.27 2.93 0.87
CA ALA A 81 -1.33 4.01 0.68
C ALA A 81 -0.05 3.75 1.48
N THR A 82 1.08 4.18 0.93
CA THR A 82 2.39 4.06 1.55
C THR A 82 3.13 5.40 1.51
N VAL A 83 3.96 5.64 2.51
CA VAL A 83 4.88 6.79 2.57
C VAL A 83 6.31 6.28 2.51
N PHE A 84 7.07 6.75 1.52
CA PHE A 84 8.49 6.47 1.34
C PHE A 84 9.32 7.67 1.73
N LEU A 85 10.53 7.41 2.24
CA LEU A 85 11.45 8.42 2.75
C LEU A 85 12.78 8.38 2.00
N TRP A 86 13.30 9.56 1.68
CA TRP A 86 14.68 9.76 1.22
C TRP A 86 15.45 10.57 2.25
N THR A 87 16.72 10.22 2.42
CA THR A 87 17.61 10.82 3.40
C THR A 87 18.93 11.28 2.77
N ARG A 88 19.55 12.28 3.40
CA ARG A 88 20.97 12.62 3.25
C ARG A 88 21.62 12.47 4.61
N ASP A 89 22.63 11.63 4.74
CA ASP A 89 23.33 11.35 6.00
C ASP A 89 22.39 11.01 7.16
N GLY A 90 21.35 10.22 6.87
CA GLY A 90 20.33 9.82 7.85
C GLY A 90 19.28 10.90 8.20
N ARG A 91 19.43 12.14 7.70
CA ARG A 91 18.43 13.20 7.87
C ARG A 91 17.36 13.12 6.77
N PRO A 92 16.05 13.16 7.11
CA PRO A 92 14.97 13.27 6.14
C PRO A 92 15.15 14.43 5.17
N ALA A 93 15.03 14.15 3.88
CA ALA A 93 15.19 15.13 2.82
C ALA A 93 13.95 15.24 1.91
N ALA A 94 13.27 14.13 1.65
CA ALA A 94 12.01 14.13 0.92
C ALA A 94 11.14 12.96 1.36
N VAL A 95 9.83 13.11 1.20
CA VAL A 95 8.87 12.00 1.31
C VAL A 95 8.01 11.94 0.06
N SER A 96 7.53 10.73 -0.25
CA SER A 96 6.53 10.51 -1.30
C SER A 96 5.43 9.63 -0.75
N GLN A 97 4.19 10.01 -1.04
CA GLN A 97 3.04 9.15 -0.84
C GLN A 97 2.70 8.48 -2.17
N VAL A 98 2.46 7.18 -2.15
CA VAL A 98 1.83 6.44 -3.25
C VAL A 98 0.54 5.86 -2.70
N ALA A 99 -0.59 6.14 -3.36
CA ALA A 99 -1.91 5.73 -2.93
C ALA A 99 -2.69 5.10 -4.08
N GLU A 100 -3.31 3.96 -3.83
CA GLU A 100 -4.33 3.39 -4.71
C GLU A 100 -5.70 3.95 -4.31
N VAL A 101 -6.31 4.70 -5.22
CA VAL A 101 -7.60 5.34 -5.04
C VAL A 101 -8.63 4.62 -5.90
N THR A 102 -9.75 4.27 -5.28
CA THR A 102 -10.85 3.53 -5.93
C THR A 102 -11.31 4.28 -7.18
N ARG A 103 -11.28 3.61 -8.34
CA ARG A 103 -11.67 4.14 -9.67
C ARG A 103 -10.77 5.24 -10.26
N GLU A 104 -9.79 5.75 -9.52
CA GLU A 104 -8.82 6.75 -10.01
C GLU A 104 -7.44 6.14 -10.28
N GLY A 105 -7.17 4.96 -9.73
CA GLY A 105 -5.91 4.25 -9.93
C GLY A 105 -4.85 4.69 -8.94
N VAL A 106 -3.57 4.64 -9.35
CA VAL A 106 -2.44 4.98 -8.49
C VAL A 106 -2.15 6.48 -8.58
N TRP A 107 -2.21 7.14 -7.44
CA TRP A 107 -1.83 8.52 -7.26
C TRP A 107 -0.50 8.62 -6.49
N GLN A 108 0.26 9.67 -6.78
CA GLN A 108 1.53 9.93 -6.14
C GLN A 108 1.75 11.41 -5.87
N GLU A 109 2.27 11.68 -4.68
CA GLU A 109 2.64 13.01 -4.23
C GLU A 109 4.06 13.02 -3.68
N PHE A 110 4.71 14.19 -3.71
CA PHE A 110 6.03 14.41 -3.15
C PHE A 110 6.05 15.66 -2.28
N GLN A 111 6.83 15.61 -1.21
CA GLN A 111 7.10 16.75 -0.36
C GLN A 111 8.60 16.86 -0.11
N SER A 112 9.15 18.06 -0.36
CA SER A 112 10.51 18.39 0.05
C SER A 112 10.54 18.72 1.55
N LEU A 113 11.54 18.19 2.24
CA LEU A 113 11.82 18.44 3.66
C LEU A 113 13.17 19.14 3.85
N THR A 114 13.67 19.78 2.80
CA THR A 114 15.00 20.40 2.75
C THR A 114 14.92 21.91 2.61
N THR A 115 15.97 22.58 3.07
CA THR A 115 16.20 24.01 2.80
C THR A 115 16.86 24.26 1.44
N GLU A 116 17.12 23.20 0.68
CA GLU A 116 17.81 23.21 -0.61
C GLU A 116 16.88 22.66 -1.70
N PRO A 117 17.04 23.08 -2.97
CA PRO A 117 16.31 22.51 -4.10
C PRO A 117 16.56 21.01 -4.25
N LEU A 118 15.57 20.31 -4.80
CA LEU A 118 15.65 18.89 -5.14
C LEU A 118 15.46 18.69 -6.64
N GLN A 119 16.06 17.64 -7.16
CA GLN A 119 15.84 17.17 -8.53
C GLN A 119 15.47 15.69 -8.47
N GLY A 120 14.29 15.39 -8.98
CA GLY A 120 13.74 14.05 -9.06
C GLY A 120 13.68 13.58 -10.49
N LYS A 121 14.24 12.39 -10.74
CA LYS A 121 14.15 11.69 -12.00
C LYS A 121 13.36 10.41 -11.85
N ARG A 122 12.61 10.06 -12.89
CA ARG A 122 11.98 8.75 -13.06
C ARG A 122 12.47 8.17 -14.37
N ASP A 123 13.03 6.97 -14.33
CA ASP A 123 13.55 6.29 -15.53
C ASP A 123 14.53 7.20 -16.33
N GLY A 124 15.34 7.97 -15.60
CA GLY A 124 16.32 8.92 -16.16
C GLY A 124 15.74 10.26 -16.64
N GLN A 125 14.41 10.41 -16.70
CA GLN A 125 13.73 11.64 -17.14
C GLN A 125 13.38 12.54 -15.97
N SER A 126 13.44 13.86 -16.17
CA SER A 126 13.00 14.82 -15.15
C SER A 126 11.52 14.62 -14.83
N TYR A 127 11.20 14.47 -13.55
CA TYR A 127 9.86 14.09 -13.09
C TYR A 127 9.31 15.03 -12.02
N TRP A 128 10.12 15.39 -11.02
CA TRP A 128 9.72 16.30 -9.94
C TRP A 128 10.92 17.12 -9.49
N ALA A 129 10.91 18.44 -9.67
CA ALA A 129 12.08 19.28 -9.40
C ALA A 129 11.66 20.61 -8.73
N PRO A 130 11.34 20.60 -7.43
CA PRO A 130 11.00 21.83 -6.71
C PRO A 130 12.21 22.78 -6.72
N THR A 131 12.03 23.95 -7.33
CA THR A 131 13.08 24.97 -7.48
C THR A 131 13.29 25.81 -6.22
N VAL A 132 12.38 25.69 -5.25
CA VAL A 132 12.42 26.36 -3.95
C VAL A 132 12.55 25.34 -2.82
N ALA A 133 13.11 25.79 -1.69
CA ALA A 133 13.19 25.01 -0.46
C ALA A 133 11.80 24.55 0.02
N GLY A 134 11.68 23.29 0.46
CA GLY A 134 10.45 22.73 1.01
C GLY A 134 10.15 23.16 2.44
N ILE A 135 11.17 23.57 3.21
CA ILE A 135 11.02 24.05 4.59
C ILE A 135 11.83 25.31 4.86
N LYS A 136 11.38 26.08 5.85
CA LYS A 136 12.10 27.21 6.43
C LYS A 136 12.21 27.03 7.94
N TRP A 137 13.41 27.08 8.48
CA TRP A 137 13.63 27.06 9.92
C TRP A 137 13.23 28.41 10.53
N LEU A 138 12.38 28.35 11.56
CA LEU A 138 11.99 29.50 12.37
C LEU A 138 12.49 29.28 13.79
N ARG A 139 12.85 30.37 14.46
CA ARG A 139 13.18 30.33 15.89
C ARG A 139 11.90 30.02 16.67
N ALA A 140 11.97 29.07 17.59
CA ALA A 140 10.88 28.83 18.53
C ALA A 140 10.66 30.07 19.40
N PRO A 141 9.39 30.42 19.74
CA PRO A 141 9.13 31.45 20.74
C PRO A 141 9.84 31.09 22.05
N THR A 142 10.49 32.08 22.66
CA THR A 142 11.06 31.98 24.01
C THR A 142 10.06 32.44 25.05
#